data_AF-A0A2T0BA43-F1
#
_entry.id   AF-A0A2T0BA43-F1
#
_cell.length_a   1.000
_cell.length_b   1.000
_cell.length_c   1.000
_cell.angle_alpha   90.00
_cell.angle_beta   90.00
_cell.angle_gamma   90.00
#
_symmetry.space_group_name_H-M   'P 1'
#
loop_
_entity.id
_entity.type
_entity.pdbx_description
1 polymer ?
#
loop_
_entity_poly.entity_id
_entity_poly.type
_entity_poly.pdbx_seq_one_letter_code
_entity_poly.pdbx_strand_id
1 'polypeptide(L)'
;MDEKADKLSAFILERCLWQFHSRSWDREENINGILGVVTNLLLNQKDKISTETLMEKYFYADGKVLTDEFKEKFPWLEDIDAEKKKEIMEDVKKKITEIAVDKSRNEELRVPFY
;
A
#
# COMPACT_ATOMS: atom_id res chain seq x y z
N MET A 1 7.59 -15.40 3.83
CA MET A 1 6.57 -14.45 3.39
C MET A 1 5.24 -15.06 3.76
N ASP A 2 4.39 -14.33 4.46
CA ASP A 2 3.10 -14.82 4.95
C ASP A 2 2.11 -15.01 3.79
N GLU A 3 1.40 -16.15 3.73
CA GLU A 3 0.36 -16.42 2.70
C GLU A 3 -0.74 -15.34 2.71
N LYS A 4 -1.01 -14.73 3.88
CA LYS A 4 -1.94 -13.60 4.00
C LYS A 4 -1.42 -12.36 3.29
N ALA A 5 -0.13 -12.05 3.40
CA ALA A 5 0.49 -10.95 2.68
C ALA A 5 0.41 -11.19 1.17
N ASP A 6 0.63 -12.42 0.73
CA ASP A 6 0.52 -12.78 -0.70
C ASP A 6 -0.87 -12.49 -1.28
N LYS A 7 -1.93 -12.80 -0.52
CA LYS A 7 -3.33 -12.53 -0.93
C LYS A 7 -3.63 -11.04 -1.02
N LEU A 8 -3.19 -10.25 -0.04
CA LEU A 8 -3.37 -8.80 -0.06
C LEU A 8 -2.57 -8.14 -1.18
N SER A 9 -1.32 -8.56 -1.40
CA SER A 9 -0.52 -8.07 -2.52
C SER A 9 -1.12 -8.43 -3.88
N ALA A 10 -1.65 -9.66 -4.04
CA ALA A 10 -2.33 -10.06 -5.27
C ALA A 10 -3.55 -9.18 -5.56
N PHE A 11 -4.34 -8.86 -4.53
CA PHE A 11 -5.47 -7.93 -4.67
C PHE A 11 -5.02 -6.53 -5.08
N ILE A 12 -3.97 -5.98 -4.45
CA ILE A 12 -3.43 -4.67 -4.85
C ILE A 12 -3.02 -4.70 -6.33
N LEU A 13 -2.34 -5.76 -6.77
CA LEU A 13 -1.89 -5.89 -8.16
C LEU A 13 -3.05 -6.01 -9.16
N GLU A 14 -4.19 -6.59 -8.76
CA GLU A 14 -5.37 -6.70 -9.63
C GLU A 14 -6.20 -5.40 -9.69
N ARG A 15 -6.21 -4.63 -8.60
CA ARG A 15 -7.20 -3.58 -8.36
C ARG A 15 -6.64 -2.16 -8.41
N CYS A 16 -5.43 -1.96 -7.89
CA CYS A 16 -4.84 -0.64 -7.70
C CYS A 16 -3.95 -0.24 -8.88
N LEU A 17 -3.78 1.08 -9.07
CA LEU A 17 -2.92 1.65 -10.13
C LEU A 17 -1.80 2.54 -9.60
N TRP A 18 -1.92 3.03 -8.37
CA TRP A 18 -0.97 3.98 -7.76
C TRP A 18 0.46 3.41 -7.66
N GLN A 19 0.61 2.08 -7.56
CA GLN A 19 1.90 1.39 -7.55
C GLN A 19 2.57 1.32 -8.94
N PHE A 20 1.85 1.71 -10.01
CA PHE A 20 2.35 1.64 -11.38
C PHE A 20 2.56 3.03 -12.02
N HIS A 21 2.74 4.08 -11.21
CA HIS A 21 3.14 5.41 -11.68
C HIS A 21 4.40 5.42 -12.55
N SER A 22 4.63 6.51 -13.26
CA SER A 22 5.59 6.57 -14.36
C SER A 22 7.06 6.50 -13.93
N ARG A 23 7.40 6.90 -12.69
CA ARG A 23 8.78 6.93 -12.18
C ARG A 23 8.92 6.17 -10.87
N SER A 24 10.14 5.71 -10.57
CA SER A 24 10.38 4.92 -9.35
C SER A 24 10.09 5.73 -8.09
N TRP A 25 10.46 7.01 -8.04
CA TRP A 25 10.19 7.87 -6.88
C TRP A 25 8.70 8.10 -6.67
N ASP A 26 7.90 8.22 -7.73
CA ASP A 26 6.44 8.31 -7.61
C ASP A 26 5.83 7.01 -7.07
N ARG A 27 6.32 5.85 -7.56
CA ARG A 27 5.88 4.55 -7.07
C ARG A 27 6.22 4.39 -5.60
N GLU A 28 7.46 4.71 -5.20
CA GLU A 28 7.90 4.65 -3.81
C GLU A 28 7.09 5.59 -2.92
N GLU A 29 6.85 6.82 -3.34
CA GLU A 29 6.02 7.80 -2.62
C GLU A 29 4.60 7.27 -2.42
N ASN A 30 3.96 6.78 -3.48
CA ASN A 30 2.61 6.22 -3.42
C ASN A 30 2.54 4.96 -2.55
N ILE A 31 3.47 4.02 -2.72
CA ILE A 31 3.52 2.78 -1.93
C ILE A 31 3.66 3.12 -0.44
N ASN A 32 4.58 4.01 -0.08
CA ASN A 32 4.81 4.41 1.30
C ASN A 32 3.61 5.17 1.90
N GLY A 33 3.09 6.16 1.17
CA GLY A 33 1.99 7.00 1.64
C GLY A 33 0.70 6.22 1.82
N ILE A 34 0.27 5.51 0.78
CA ILE A 34 -1.02 4.80 0.75
C ILE A 34 -1.01 3.61 1.70
N LEU A 35 0.02 2.75 1.67
CA LEU A 35 0.08 1.61 2.59
C LEU A 35 0.30 2.05 4.05
N GLY A 36 0.94 3.19 4.28
CA GLY A 36 1.01 3.81 5.60
C GLY A 36 -0.38 4.17 6.14
N VAL A 37 -1.21 4.82 5.33
CA VAL A 37 -2.63 5.11 5.67
C VAL A 37 -3.40 3.81 5.93
N VAL A 38 -3.31 2.83 5.02
CA VAL A 38 -4.01 1.55 5.16
C VAL A 38 -3.64 0.87 6.48
N THR A 39 -2.35 0.80 6.79
CA THR A 39 -1.86 0.21 8.04
C THR A 39 -2.43 0.94 9.25
N ASN A 40 -2.39 2.27 9.28
CA ASN A 40 -2.95 3.04 10.39
C ASN A 40 -4.47 2.84 10.54
N LEU A 41 -5.22 2.75 9.44
CA LEU A 41 -6.65 2.48 9.48
C LEU A 41 -6.99 1.06 9.98
N LEU A 42 -6.25 0.05 9.55
CA LEU A 42 -6.41 -1.35 10.01
C LEU A 42 -6.08 -1.52 11.51
N LEU A 43 -5.19 -0.67 12.03
CA LEU A 43 -4.81 -0.61 13.44
C LEU A 43 -5.68 0.34 14.27
N ASN A 44 -6.68 1.00 13.67
CA ASN A 44 -7.51 2.03 14.30
C ASN A 44 -6.73 3.24 14.85
N GLN A 45 -5.57 3.56 14.27
CA GLN A 45 -4.68 4.67 14.65
C GLN A 45 -4.95 5.93 13.82
N LYS A 46 -6.18 6.45 13.90
CA LYS A 46 -6.62 7.60 13.09
C LYS A 46 -5.85 8.89 13.39
N ASP A 47 -5.34 9.03 14.60
CA ASP A 47 -4.50 10.14 15.06
C ASP A 47 -3.15 10.22 14.33
N LYS A 48 -2.72 9.12 13.70
CA LYS A 48 -1.47 9.06 12.91
C LYS A 48 -1.67 9.33 11.42
N ILE A 49 -2.89 9.65 11.01
CA ILE A 49 -3.21 9.94 9.62
C ILE A 49 -3.33 11.45 9.47
N SER A 50 -2.36 12.04 8.78
CA SER A 50 -2.41 13.45 8.41
C SER A 50 -3.28 13.64 7.16
N THR A 51 -3.97 14.76 7.07
CA THR A 51 -4.72 15.22 5.89
C THR A 51 -4.57 16.73 5.69
N GLU A 52 -3.43 17.30 6.07
CA GLU A 52 -3.19 18.74 6.06
C GLU A 52 -2.85 19.23 4.64
N THR A 53 -2.07 18.45 3.90
CA THR A 53 -1.66 18.72 2.52
C THR A 53 -2.54 18.02 1.50
N LEU A 54 -2.47 18.46 0.24
CA LEU A 54 -3.19 17.80 -0.86
C LEU A 54 -2.69 16.37 -1.10
N MET A 55 -1.39 16.14 -0.92
CA MET A 55 -0.77 14.83 -1.11
C MET A 55 -1.19 13.84 -0.01
N GLU A 56 -1.27 14.29 1.23
CA GLU A 56 -1.79 13.47 2.33
C GLU A 56 -3.28 13.15 2.15
N LYS A 57 -4.07 14.10 1.65
CA LYS A 57 -5.48 13.85 1.27
C LYS A 57 -5.59 12.83 0.14
N TYR A 58 -4.67 12.88 -0.83
CA TYR A 58 -4.57 11.90 -1.91
C TYR A 58 -4.27 10.49 -1.35
N PHE A 59 -3.23 10.34 -0.52
CA PHE A 59 -2.92 9.06 0.12
C PHE A 59 -4.08 8.54 0.97
N TYR A 60 -4.77 9.44 1.69
CA TYR A 60 -5.95 9.09 2.47
C TYR A 60 -7.09 8.55 1.60
N ALA A 61 -7.34 9.16 0.45
CA ALA A 61 -8.41 8.76 -0.45
C ALA A 61 -8.22 7.32 -0.96
N ASP A 62 -7.05 7.02 -1.53
CA ASP A 62 -6.73 5.66 -2.02
C ASP A 62 -6.63 4.65 -0.86
N GLY A 63 -5.98 5.04 0.24
CA GLY A 63 -5.79 4.16 1.39
C GLY A 63 -7.11 3.80 2.09
N LYS A 64 -8.07 4.72 2.15
CA LYS A 64 -9.40 4.45 2.69
C LYS A 64 -10.17 3.44 1.86
N VAL A 65 -10.23 3.64 0.53
CA VAL A 65 -10.93 2.71 -0.38
C VAL A 65 -10.32 1.31 -0.28
N LEU A 66 -8.99 1.22 -0.31
CA LEU A 66 -8.30 -0.06 -0.18
C LEU A 66 -8.56 -0.73 1.18
N THR A 67 -8.61 0.05 2.27
CA THR A 67 -8.91 -0.49 3.60
C THR A 67 -10.33 -1.05 3.67
N ASP A 68 -11.31 -0.35 3.09
CA ASP A 68 -12.71 -0.79 3.08
C ASP A 68 -12.85 -2.09 2.27
N GLU A 69 -12.24 -2.16 1.06
CA GLU A 69 -12.23 -3.39 0.25
C GLU A 69 -11.47 -4.54 0.95
N PHE A 70 -10.39 -4.24 1.67
CA PHE A 70 -9.66 -5.23 2.46
C PHE A 70 -10.52 -5.84 3.56
N LYS A 71 -11.22 -5.01 4.34
CA LYS A 71 -12.10 -5.48 5.42
C LYS A 71 -13.26 -6.30 4.88
N GLU A 72 -13.81 -5.94 3.72
CA GLU A 72 -14.89 -6.68 3.07
C GLU A 72 -14.42 -8.05 2.56
N LYS A 73 -13.30 -8.09 1.83
CA LYS A 73 -12.83 -9.29 1.12
C LYS A 73 -11.98 -10.23 1.98
N PHE A 74 -11.37 -9.70 3.03
CA PHE A 74 -10.48 -10.44 3.92
C PHE A 74 -10.90 -10.29 5.39
N PRO A 75 -12.05 -10.88 5.81
CA PRO A 75 -12.58 -10.71 7.16
C PRO A 75 -11.60 -11.11 8.28
N TRP A 76 -10.68 -12.04 7.99
CA TRP A 76 -9.63 -12.46 8.92
C TRP A 76 -8.71 -11.32 9.37
N LEU A 77 -8.70 -10.18 8.68
CA LEU A 77 -7.99 -8.98 9.11
C LEU A 77 -8.52 -8.41 10.44
N GLU A 78 -9.77 -8.69 10.80
CA GLU A 78 -10.33 -8.25 12.09
C GLU A 78 -9.99 -9.22 13.23
N ASP A 79 -9.74 -10.50 12.92
CA ASP A 79 -9.45 -11.56 13.90
C ASP A 79 -7.97 -11.62 14.32
N ILE A 80 -7.08 -10.93 13.62
CA ILE A 80 -5.64 -10.90 13.93
C ILE A 80 -5.27 -9.69 14.79
N ASP A 81 -4.28 -9.87 15.65
CA ASP A 81 -3.79 -8.81 16.51
C ASP A 81 -3.04 -7.71 15.73
N ALA A 82 -2.88 -6.56 16.39
CA ALA A 82 -2.26 -5.38 15.82
C ALA A 82 -0.80 -5.61 15.37
N GLU A 83 -0.04 -6.45 16.07
CA GLU A 83 1.35 -6.70 15.73
C GLU A 83 1.45 -7.56 14.47
N LYS A 84 0.59 -8.58 14.38
CA LYS A 84 0.49 -9.41 13.19
C LYS A 84 -0.01 -8.63 11.97
N LYS A 85 -0.95 -7.69 12.14
CA LYS A 85 -1.36 -6.77 11.06
C LYS A 85 -0.18 -5.97 10.53
N LYS A 86 0.66 -5.40 11.41
CA LYS A 86 1.85 -4.65 10.99
C LYS A 86 2.85 -5.53 10.22
N GLU A 87 3.14 -6.72 10.74
CA GLU A 87 4.05 -7.66 10.07
C GLU A 87 3.58 -7.99 8.66
N ILE A 88 2.28 -8.31 8.51
CA ILE A 88 1.68 -8.60 7.20
C ILE A 88 1.76 -7.38 6.29
N MET A 89 1.45 -6.18 6.78
CA MET A 89 1.49 -4.97 5.95
C MET A 89 2.91 -4.58 5.52
N GLU A 90 3.92 -4.86 6.34
CA GLU A 90 5.33 -4.68 5.96
C GLU A 90 5.74 -5.69 4.88
N ASP A 91 5.34 -6.95 5.00
CA ASP A 91 5.53 -7.97 3.96
C ASP A 91 4.83 -7.57 2.64
N VAL A 92 3.61 -7.06 2.72
CA VAL A 92 2.86 -6.54 1.56
C VAL A 92 3.63 -5.41 0.89
N LYS A 93 4.07 -4.42 1.67
CA LYS A 93 4.84 -3.28 1.17
C LYS A 93 6.11 -3.73 0.47
N LYS A 94 6.90 -4.59 1.12
CA LYS A 94 8.12 -5.15 0.55
C LYS A 94 7.86 -5.85 -0.78
N LYS A 95 6.80 -6.67 -0.86
CA LYS A 95 6.44 -7.38 -2.08
C LYS A 95 5.99 -6.45 -3.21
N ILE A 96 5.19 -5.44 -2.90
CA ILE A 96 4.75 -4.45 -3.92
C ILE A 96 5.95 -3.64 -4.41
N THR A 97 6.85 -3.18 -3.54
CA THR A 97 8.09 -2.50 -3.92
C THR A 97 8.98 -3.39 -4.78
N GLU A 98 9.17 -4.65 -4.38
CA GLU A 98 10.01 -5.60 -5.11
C GLU A 98 9.49 -5.80 -6.55
N ILE A 99 8.18 -5.94 -6.72
CA ILE A 99 7.55 -6.16 -8.03
C ILE A 99 7.52 -4.88 -8.87
N ALA A 100 7.05 -3.77 -8.28
CA ALA A 100 6.76 -2.56 -9.02
C ALA A 100 7.99 -1.67 -9.23
N VAL A 101 9.05 -1.84 -8.42
CA VAL A 101 10.25 -1.00 -8.45
C VAL A 101 11.49 -1.85 -8.68
N ASP A 102 11.85 -2.73 -7.73
CA ASP A 102 13.19 -3.33 -7.71
C ASP A 102 13.44 -4.31 -8.86
N LYS A 103 12.46 -5.18 -9.15
CA LYS A 103 12.51 -6.19 -10.22
C LYS A 103 11.73 -5.79 -11.46
N SER A 104 11.17 -4.59 -11.48
CA SER A 104 10.53 -4.04 -12.67
C SER A 104 11.56 -3.86 -13.78
N ARG A 105 11.27 -4.41 -14.95
CA ARG A 105 12.09 -4.24 -16.16
C ARG A 105 11.72 -2.99 -16.96
N ASN A 106 10.86 -2.14 -16.42
CA ASN A 106 10.55 -0.87 -17.05
C ASN A 106 11.72 0.11 -16.86
N GLU A 107 12.49 0.33 -17.91
CA GLU A 107 13.64 1.24 -17.91
C GLU A 107 13.23 2.71 -17.75
N GLU A 108 11.99 3.07 -18.12
CA GLU A 108 11.49 4.45 -18.01
C GLU A 108 11.34 4.92 -16.56
N LEU A 109 11.33 3.99 -15.59
CA LEU A 109 11.23 4.32 -14.16
C LEU A 109 12.37 5.23 -13.67
N ARG A 110 13.52 5.19 -14.34
CA ARG A 110 14.74 5.89 -13.96
C ARG A 110 15.03 7.10 -14.84
N VAL A 111 14.14 7.41 -15.79
CA VAL A 111 14.32 8.56 -16.69
C VAL A 111 14.00 9.85 -15.92
N PRO A 112 14.93 10.81 -15.80
CA PRO A 112 14.75 11.99 -14.95
C PRO A 112 13.70 12.99 -15.47
N PHE A 113 13.33 12.89 -16.74
CA PHE A 113 12.32 13.75 -17.37
C PHE A 113 10.98 13.02 -17.42
N TYR A 114 9.87 13.74 -17.23
CA TYR A 114 8.52 13.20 -17.45
C TYR A 114 8.14 13.18 -18.91
#